data_AF-A0A5D3BYW7-F1
#
_entry.id   AF-A0A5D3BYW7-F1
#
_cell.length_a   1.000
_cell.length_b   1.000
_cell.length_c   1.000
_cell.angle_alpha   90.00
_cell.angle_beta   90.00
_cell.angle_gamma   90.00
#
_symmetry.space_group_name_H-M   'P 1'
#
loop_
_entity.id
_entity.type
_entity.pdbx_description
1 polymer ?
#
loop_
_entity_poly.entity_id
_entity_poly.type
_entity_poly.pdbx_seq_one_letter_code
_entity_poly.pdbx_strand_id
1 'polypeptide(L)'
;MTSSTDILGSVIDHLRKRKLCRSIYQDLQMWKVDDFEKKNDHYTILLNYLGYCCQRITIKANPFPSVTIFNTLNDSHIAKFPEMNAGSAFSFVLNVERTRRCNASRHFSKETQMMSSLLHNLLDVIEEMQIAQIEISNLILIRFNSPSDEQLDLQLSFINFQSGWKVNLVLDISDLSRGIYPSEVLPHKVESPASTQYALSESMLNGIRTAVGDLDPGYSRILRVCRCVSEAVQVSSSRQ
;
A
#
# COMPACT_ATOMS: atom_id res chain seq x y z
N MET A 1 -33.42 -41.92 -9.04
CA MET A 1 -32.89 -41.75 -10.41
C MET A 1 -32.85 -40.26 -10.70
N THR A 2 -31.67 -39.66 -10.76
CA THR A 2 -31.50 -38.25 -11.17
C THR A 2 -31.71 -38.15 -12.67
N SER A 3 -32.59 -37.26 -13.14
CA SER A 3 -32.89 -37.09 -14.55
C SER A 3 -31.69 -36.48 -15.28
N SER A 4 -31.46 -36.86 -16.53
CA SER A 4 -30.38 -36.34 -17.37
C SER A 4 -30.42 -34.80 -17.50
N THR A 5 -31.61 -34.20 -17.42
CA THR A 5 -31.81 -32.74 -17.37
C THR A 5 -31.27 -32.10 -16.09
N ASP A 6 -31.34 -32.78 -14.95
CA ASP A 6 -30.86 -32.26 -13.66
C ASP A 6 -29.32 -32.24 -13.63
N ILE A 7 -28.69 -33.25 -14.25
CA ILE A 7 -27.24 -33.32 -14.42
C ILE A 7 -26.75 -32.21 -15.35
N LEU A 8 -27.44 -31.98 -16.47
CA LEU A 8 -27.08 -30.92 -17.41
C LEU A 8 -27.21 -29.52 -16.78
N GLY A 9 -28.26 -29.28 -16.01
CA GLY A 9 -28.46 -28.04 -15.26
C GLY A 9 -27.32 -27.77 -14.26
N SER A 10 -26.92 -28.80 -13.52
CA SER A 10 -25.79 -28.73 -12.56
C SER A 10 -24.45 -28.45 -13.25
N VAL A 11 -24.18 -29.08 -14.40
CA VAL A 11 -22.95 -28.85 -15.18
C VAL A 11 -22.90 -27.40 -15.71
N ILE A 12 -24.01 -26.88 -16.23
CA ILE A 12 -24.08 -25.50 -16.73
C ILE A 12 -23.87 -24.49 -15.59
N ASP A 13 -24.50 -24.71 -14.43
CA ASP A 13 -24.32 -23.86 -13.25
C ASP A 13 -22.86 -23.88 -12.74
N HIS A 14 -22.24 -25.07 -12.68
CA HIS A 14 -20.83 -25.22 -12.33
C HIS A 14 -19.91 -24.45 -13.29
N LEU A 15 -20.14 -24.55 -14.61
CA LEU A 15 -19.35 -23.83 -15.61
C LEU A 15 -19.52 -22.31 -15.51
N ARG A 16 -20.72 -21.81 -15.22
CA ARG A 16 -20.95 -20.37 -14.96
C ARG A 16 -20.23 -19.90 -13.71
N LYS A 17 -20.35 -20.63 -12.60
CA LYS A 17 -19.62 -20.34 -11.35
C LYS A 17 -18.11 -20.32 -11.60
N ARG A 18 -17.57 -21.30 -12.33
CA ARG A 18 -16.15 -21.34 -12.70
C ARG A 18 -15.73 -20.15 -13.57
N LYS A 19 -16.56 -19.74 -14.54
CA LYS A 19 -16.27 -18.56 -15.39
C LYS A 19 -16.32 -17.27 -14.57
N LEU A 20 -17.30 -17.10 -13.69
CA LEU A 20 -17.41 -15.95 -12.79
C LEU A 20 -16.21 -15.88 -11.84
N CYS A 21 -15.86 -16.98 -11.18
CA CYS A 21 -14.68 -17.04 -10.31
C CYS A 21 -13.39 -16.74 -11.09
N ARG A 22 -13.27 -17.18 -12.34
CA ARG A 22 -12.13 -16.84 -13.20
C ARG A 22 -12.08 -15.35 -13.52
N SER A 23 -13.23 -14.71 -13.78
CA SER A 23 -13.30 -13.26 -14.00
C SER A 23 -12.89 -12.50 -12.76
N ILE A 24 -13.49 -12.83 -11.60
CA ILE A 24 -13.12 -12.21 -10.31
C ILE A 24 -11.63 -12.42 -10.03
N TYR A 25 -11.11 -13.62 -10.27
CA TYR A 25 -9.69 -13.89 -10.11
C TYR A 25 -8.84 -13.04 -11.05
N GLN A 26 -9.23 -12.87 -12.31
CA GLN A 26 -8.54 -12.02 -13.28
C GLN A 26 -8.62 -10.54 -12.93
N ASP A 27 -9.76 -10.07 -12.39
CA ASP A 27 -9.96 -8.70 -11.92
C ASP A 27 -9.11 -8.42 -10.67
N LEU A 28 -8.90 -9.43 -9.82
CA LEU A 28 -8.00 -9.40 -8.66
C LEU A 28 -6.54 -9.75 -9.02
N GLN A 29 -6.28 -10.23 -10.24
CA GLN A 29 -4.97 -10.67 -10.67
C GLN A 29 -4.18 -9.44 -11.11
N MET A 30 -3.42 -8.89 -10.17
CA MET A 30 -2.57 -7.71 -10.38
C MET A 30 -1.36 -7.96 -11.29
N TRP A 31 -1.20 -9.18 -11.83
CA TRP A 31 -0.03 -9.57 -12.59
C TRP A 31 -0.34 -10.35 -13.87
N LYS A 32 0.55 -10.21 -14.84
CA LYS A 32 0.61 -11.04 -16.05
C LYS A 32 1.97 -11.70 -16.17
N VAL A 33 2.03 -12.82 -16.89
CA VAL A 33 3.33 -13.40 -17.28
C VAL A 33 3.88 -12.56 -18.42
N ASP A 34 5.01 -11.91 -18.20
CA ASP A 34 5.72 -11.14 -19.23
C ASP A 34 6.68 -12.03 -20.02
N ASP A 35 7.34 -12.99 -19.35
CA ASP A 35 8.26 -13.92 -19.99
C ASP A 35 8.34 -15.26 -19.24
N PHE A 36 8.71 -16.32 -19.97
CA PHE A 36 8.95 -17.64 -19.44
C PHE A 36 10.11 -18.32 -20.19
N GLU A 37 11.13 -18.72 -19.44
CA GLU A 37 12.30 -19.40 -19.99
C GLU A 37 12.53 -20.75 -19.31
N LYS A 38 12.80 -21.78 -20.11
CA LYS A 38 13.33 -23.06 -19.64
C LYS A 38 14.74 -23.27 -20.21
N LYS A 39 15.74 -23.33 -19.34
CA LYS A 39 17.13 -23.67 -19.70
C LYS A 39 17.61 -24.82 -18.83
N ASN A 40 17.83 -25.98 -19.43
CA ASN A 40 18.19 -27.22 -18.72
C ASN A 40 17.17 -27.51 -17.60
N ASP A 41 17.66 -27.68 -16.36
CA ASP A 41 16.86 -27.89 -15.15
C ASP A 41 16.48 -26.60 -14.42
N HIS A 42 16.58 -25.45 -15.10
CA HIS A 42 16.20 -24.14 -14.57
C HIS A 42 14.97 -23.61 -15.32
N TYR A 43 13.99 -23.14 -14.55
CA TYR A 43 12.80 -22.47 -15.04
C TYR A 43 12.80 -21.05 -14.50
N THR A 44 12.63 -20.07 -15.38
CA THR A 44 12.52 -18.66 -15.02
C THR A 44 11.16 -18.15 -15.46
N ILE A 45 10.40 -17.58 -14.54
CA ILE A 45 9.12 -16.92 -14.80
C ILE A 45 9.30 -15.44 -14.48
N LEU A 46 8.92 -14.57 -15.41
CA LEU A 46 8.86 -13.13 -15.21
C LEU A 46 7.41 -12.70 -15.11
N LEU A 47 7.04 -12.14 -13.97
CA LEU A 47 5.71 -11.60 -13.71
C LEU A 47 5.76 -10.08 -13.71
N ASN A 48 4.83 -9.45 -14.40
CA ASN A 48 4.67 -8.00 -14.45
C ASN A 48 3.43 -7.60 -13.67
N TYR A 49 3.61 -6.76 -12.66
CA TYR A 49 2.56 -6.30 -11.77
C TYR A 49 2.10 -4.89 -12.15
N LEU A 50 1.07 -4.81 -12.99
CA LEU A 50 0.47 -3.59 -13.54
C LEU A 50 1.47 -2.55 -14.10
N GLY A 51 2.65 -3.01 -14.52
CA GLY A 51 3.73 -2.13 -14.97
C GLY A 51 4.49 -1.40 -13.87
N TYR A 52 4.19 -1.59 -12.58
CA TYR A 52 4.91 -0.97 -11.46
C TYR A 52 6.13 -1.77 -11.00
N CYS A 53 6.05 -3.10 -11.06
CA CYS A 53 7.09 -4.00 -10.59
C CYS A 53 7.15 -5.26 -11.45
N CYS A 54 8.36 -5.80 -11.60
CA CYS A 54 8.58 -7.12 -12.17
C CYS A 54 9.15 -8.06 -11.12
N GLN A 55 8.59 -9.27 -11.03
CA GLN A 55 9.07 -10.34 -10.16
C GLN A 55 9.64 -11.46 -11.03
N ARG A 56 10.93 -11.74 -10.84
CA ARG A 56 11.61 -12.88 -11.45
C ARG A 56 11.63 -14.04 -10.45
N ILE A 57 11.04 -15.15 -10.85
CA ILE A 57 11.01 -16.39 -10.08
C ILE A 57 11.85 -17.42 -10.82
N THR A 58 12.96 -17.84 -10.21
CA THR A 58 13.86 -18.85 -10.76
C THR A 58 13.74 -20.13 -9.94
N ILE A 59 13.35 -21.21 -10.59
CA ILE A 59 13.20 -22.54 -10.02
C ILE A 59 14.34 -23.40 -10.54
N LYS A 60 15.18 -23.90 -9.65
CA LYS A 60 16.19 -24.92 -9.97
C LYS A 60 15.65 -26.27 -9.54
N ALA A 61 15.51 -27.22 -10.46
CA ALA A 61 14.95 -28.54 -10.15
C ALA A 61 16.00 -29.54 -9.65
N ASN A 62 17.25 -29.45 -10.14
CA ASN A 62 18.33 -30.40 -9.82
C ASN A 62 19.67 -29.67 -9.51
N PRO A 63 20.58 -30.29 -8.75
CA PRO A 63 20.39 -31.50 -7.93
C PRO A 63 19.63 -31.22 -6.61
N PHE A 64 19.51 -29.95 -6.21
CA PHE A 64 18.76 -29.54 -5.04
C PHE A 64 17.67 -28.55 -5.43
N PRO A 65 16.38 -28.91 -5.27
CA PRO A 65 15.27 -28.02 -5.56
C PRO A 65 15.38 -26.70 -4.80
N SER A 66 15.37 -25.58 -5.51
CA SER A 66 15.37 -24.25 -4.88
C SER A 66 14.58 -23.25 -5.70
N VAL A 67 13.95 -22.31 -5.00
CA VAL A 67 13.23 -21.19 -5.59
C VAL A 67 13.92 -19.90 -5.16
N THR A 68 14.25 -19.06 -6.13
CA THR A 68 14.82 -17.73 -5.92
C THR A 68 13.85 -16.70 -6.47
N ILE A 69 13.53 -15.70 -5.66
CA ILE A 69 12.62 -14.61 -6.04
C ILE A 69 13.40 -13.30 -5.97
N PHE A 70 13.25 -12.50 -7.02
CA PHE A 70 13.88 -11.19 -7.14
C PHE A 70 12.88 -10.20 -7.73
N ASN A 71 12.76 -9.03 -7.12
CA ASN A 71 11.82 -8.00 -7.53
C ASN A 71 12.60 -6.77 -8.03
N THR A 72 12.11 -6.17 -9.12
CA THR A 72 12.62 -4.92 -9.68
C THR A 72 11.49 -3.95 -9.88
N LEU A 73 11.69 -2.68 -9.55
CA LEU A 73 10.72 -1.64 -9.88
C LEU A 73 10.82 -1.24 -11.34
N ASN A 74 9.71 -0.70 -11.83
CA ASN A 74 9.66 0.03 -13.08
C ASN A 74 9.46 1.51 -12.77
N ASP A 75 10.58 2.23 -12.66
CA ASP A 75 10.61 3.63 -12.25
C ASP A 75 9.76 4.54 -13.15
N SER A 76 9.58 4.17 -14.43
CA SER A 76 8.78 4.95 -15.39
C SER A 76 7.32 5.14 -14.96
N HIS A 77 6.72 4.13 -14.33
CA HIS A 77 5.33 4.19 -13.88
C HIS A 77 5.20 4.90 -12.54
N ILE A 78 6.20 4.73 -11.67
CA ILE A 78 6.22 5.33 -10.33
C ILE A 78 6.56 6.82 -10.39
N ALA A 79 7.34 7.25 -11.40
CA ALA A 79 7.67 8.65 -11.65
C ALA A 79 6.46 9.53 -11.94
N LYS A 80 5.25 8.97 -12.09
CA LYS A 80 3.99 9.71 -12.18
C LYS A 80 3.56 10.35 -10.84
N PHE A 81 4.20 10.00 -9.73
CA PHE A 81 3.89 10.51 -8.38
C PHE A 81 5.10 11.20 -7.72
N PRO A 82 5.74 12.19 -8.37
CA PRO A 82 7.01 12.76 -7.89
C PRO A 82 6.87 13.47 -6.55
N GLU A 83 5.79 14.25 -6.36
CA GLU A 83 5.53 15.01 -5.13
C GLU A 83 5.30 14.12 -3.90
N MET A 84 4.83 12.90 -4.12
CA MET A 84 4.52 11.96 -3.05
C MET A 84 5.73 11.14 -2.60
N ASN A 85 6.87 11.23 -3.30
CA ASN A 85 8.02 10.35 -3.09
C ASN A 85 7.63 8.86 -3.12
N ALA A 86 6.74 8.46 -4.04
CA ALA A 86 6.20 7.10 -4.08
C ALA A 86 7.29 6.02 -4.26
N GLY A 87 8.39 6.34 -4.96
CA GLY A 87 9.51 5.42 -5.17
C GLY A 87 10.06 4.78 -3.90
N SER A 88 10.22 5.55 -2.83
CA SER A 88 10.70 5.00 -1.55
C SER A 88 9.70 4.02 -0.94
N ALA A 89 8.39 4.29 -1.04
CA ALA A 89 7.35 3.39 -0.55
C ALA A 89 7.26 2.10 -1.37
N PHE A 90 7.33 2.19 -2.71
CA PHE A 90 7.38 1.01 -3.59
C PHE A 90 8.59 0.13 -3.27
N SER A 91 9.77 0.73 -3.10
CA SER A 91 11.00 0.01 -2.76
C SER A 91 10.87 -0.72 -1.42
N PHE A 92 10.37 -0.02 -0.40
CA PHE A 92 10.14 -0.54 0.94
C PHE A 92 9.13 -1.69 0.95
N VAL A 93 7.92 -1.47 0.42
CA VAL A 93 6.79 -2.40 0.49
C VAL A 93 7.03 -3.66 -0.34
N LEU A 94 7.56 -3.52 -1.56
CA LEU A 94 7.76 -4.65 -2.47
C LEU A 94 9.10 -5.36 -2.24
N ASN A 95 9.90 -4.90 -1.26
CA ASN A 95 11.18 -5.48 -0.89
C ASN A 95 12.07 -5.69 -2.12
N VAL A 96 12.31 -4.59 -2.82
CA VAL A 96 13.01 -4.55 -4.10
C VAL A 96 14.48 -4.89 -3.91
N GLU A 97 15.10 -5.49 -4.93
CA GLU A 97 16.54 -5.83 -4.98
C GLU A 97 17.05 -6.82 -3.92
N ARG A 98 16.22 -7.23 -2.97
CA ARG A 98 16.56 -8.27 -2.00
C ARG A 98 16.19 -9.64 -2.57
N THR A 99 17.22 -10.42 -2.90
CA THR A 99 17.05 -11.80 -3.34
C THR A 99 16.55 -12.66 -2.19
N ARG A 100 15.38 -13.30 -2.34
CA ARG A 100 14.84 -14.23 -1.34
C ARG A 100 14.94 -15.67 -1.84
N ARG A 101 15.52 -16.54 -1.01
CA ARG A 101 15.48 -18.00 -1.23
C ARG A 101 14.27 -18.56 -0.50
N CYS A 102 13.43 -19.30 -1.22
CA CYS A 102 12.22 -19.91 -0.67
C CYS A 102 12.35 -21.43 -0.72
N ASN A 103 11.79 -22.09 0.30
CA ASN A 103 11.63 -23.54 0.28
C ASN A 103 10.69 -23.90 -0.87
N ALA A 104 10.99 -24.99 -1.60
CA ALA A 104 10.17 -25.44 -2.73
C ALA A 104 8.69 -25.72 -2.34
N SER A 105 8.41 -25.90 -1.04
CA SER A 105 7.06 -26.07 -0.51
C SER A 105 6.22 -24.79 -0.46
N ARG A 106 6.82 -23.59 -0.59
CA ARG A 106 6.05 -22.34 -0.68
C ARG A 106 5.38 -22.29 -2.05
N HIS A 107 4.06 -22.50 -2.06
CA HIS A 107 3.28 -22.48 -3.30
C HIS A 107 3.39 -21.13 -4.00
N PHE A 108 3.66 -21.15 -5.30
CA PHE A 108 3.69 -19.97 -6.19
C PHE A 108 2.46 -19.06 -6.04
N SER A 109 1.29 -19.65 -5.79
CA SER A 109 0.05 -18.92 -5.51
C SER A 109 0.16 -18.02 -4.27
N LYS A 110 0.85 -18.47 -3.22
CA LYS A 110 1.04 -17.68 -2.00
C LYS A 110 1.96 -16.48 -2.22
N GLU A 111 3.02 -16.64 -3.02
CA GLU A 111 3.95 -15.55 -3.34
C GLU A 111 3.27 -14.48 -4.21
N THR A 112 2.58 -14.92 -5.26
CA THR A 112 1.88 -14.02 -6.17
C THR A 112 0.72 -13.31 -5.50
N GLN A 113 -0.04 -13.99 -4.62
CA GLN A 113 -1.09 -13.37 -3.81
C GLN A 113 -0.50 -12.35 -2.83
N MET A 114 0.57 -12.70 -2.10
CA MET A 114 1.23 -11.77 -1.19
C MET A 114 1.69 -10.50 -1.93
N MET A 115 2.37 -10.65 -3.07
CA MET A 115 2.82 -9.51 -3.87
C MET A 115 1.65 -8.65 -4.35
N SER A 116 0.55 -9.28 -4.78
CA SER A 116 -0.65 -8.58 -5.23
C SER A 116 -1.30 -7.78 -4.09
N SER A 117 -1.41 -8.35 -2.90
CA SER A 117 -1.94 -7.65 -1.71
C SER A 117 -1.07 -6.47 -1.30
N LEU A 118 0.25 -6.64 -1.29
CA LEU A 118 1.19 -5.55 -0.98
C LEU A 118 1.04 -4.39 -1.98
N LEU A 119 0.97 -4.69 -3.27
CA LEU A 119 0.80 -3.68 -4.30
C LEU A 119 -0.56 -2.99 -4.21
N HIS A 120 -1.65 -3.75 -4.02
CA HIS A 120 -2.99 -3.18 -3.92
C HIS A 120 -3.09 -2.19 -2.75
N ASN A 121 -2.64 -2.60 -1.57
CA ASN A 121 -2.65 -1.74 -0.39
C ASN A 121 -1.84 -0.46 -0.58
N LEU A 122 -0.69 -0.54 -1.26
CA LEU A 122 0.12 0.64 -1.56
C LEU A 122 -0.60 1.57 -2.56
N LEU A 123 -1.24 1.02 -3.58
CA LEU A 123 -2.00 1.79 -4.57
C LEU A 123 -3.22 2.46 -3.93
N ASP A 124 -3.94 1.78 -3.03
CA ASP A 124 -5.04 2.36 -2.27
C ASP A 124 -4.57 3.57 -1.45
N VAL A 125 -3.43 3.45 -0.76
CA VAL A 125 -2.86 4.58 -0.01
C VAL A 125 -2.47 5.73 -0.93
N ILE A 126 -1.86 5.46 -2.10
CA ILE A 126 -1.52 6.49 -3.07
C ILE A 126 -2.78 7.20 -3.57
N GLU A 127 -3.84 6.46 -3.89
CA GLU A 127 -5.12 7.02 -4.31
C GLU A 127 -5.72 7.91 -3.22
N GLU A 128 -5.72 7.44 -1.97
CA GLU A 128 -6.17 8.25 -0.83
C GLU A 128 -5.36 9.54 -0.65
N MET A 129 -4.04 9.48 -0.86
CA MET A 129 -3.18 10.67 -0.82
C MET A 129 -3.55 11.66 -1.93
N GLN A 130 -3.84 11.17 -3.14
CA GLN A 130 -4.24 12.02 -4.26
C GLN A 130 -5.58 12.71 -3.98
N ILE A 131 -6.56 11.94 -3.47
CA ILE A 131 -7.86 12.48 -3.07
C ILE A 131 -7.68 13.53 -1.97
N ALA A 132 -6.85 13.25 -0.95
CA ALA A 132 -6.59 14.18 0.13
C ALA A 132 -5.96 15.50 -0.36
N GLN A 133 -5.01 15.45 -1.31
CA GLN A 133 -4.43 16.66 -1.92
C GLN A 133 -5.46 17.50 -2.68
N ILE A 134 -6.45 16.86 -3.30
CA ILE A 134 -7.50 17.54 -4.07
C ILE A 134 -8.55 18.14 -3.14
N GLU A 135 -8.99 17.40 -2.14
CA GLU A 135 -10.14 17.76 -1.30
C GLU A 135 -9.77 18.66 -0.11
N ILE A 136 -8.58 18.49 0.46
CA ILE A 136 -8.23 19.09 1.76
C ILE A 136 -7.38 20.33 1.52
N SER A 137 -8.05 21.47 1.40
CA SER A 137 -7.42 22.75 1.03
C SER A 137 -6.26 23.19 1.92
N ASN A 138 -6.24 22.78 3.20
CA ASN A 138 -5.20 23.17 4.13
C ASN A 138 -4.10 22.12 4.31
N LEU A 139 -4.14 21.00 3.59
CA LEU A 139 -3.07 20.03 3.49
C LEU A 139 -2.05 20.54 2.47
N ILE A 140 -0.89 21.00 2.94
CA ILE A 140 0.16 21.60 2.11
C ILE A 140 1.27 20.62 1.73
N LEU A 141 1.34 19.46 2.39
CA LEU A 141 2.29 18.39 2.09
C LEU A 141 1.70 17.04 2.46
N ILE A 142 1.84 16.05 1.57
CA ILE A 142 1.62 14.64 1.87
C ILE A 142 2.58 13.81 1.02
N ARG A 143 3.51 13.11 1.67
CA ARG A 143 4.56 12.32 1.00
C ARG A 143 5.06 11.18 1.85
N PHE A 144 5.56 10.15 1.20
CA PHE A 144 6.28 9.07 1.85
C PHE A 144 7.68 9.50 2.29
N ASN A 145 8.14 8.92 3.39
CA ASN A 145 9.50 9.05 3.89
C ASN A 145 9.94 7.70 4.43
N SER A 146 11.08 7.17 3.99
CA SER A 146 11.65 5.95 4.54
C SER A 146 12.97 6.32 5.21
N PRO A 147 12.96 6.62 6.52
CA PRO A 147 14.17 7.06 7.22
C PRO A 147 15.18 5.91 7.42
N SER A 148 14.72 4.66 7.35
CA SER A 148 15.53 3.45 7.43
C SER A 148 14.90 2.31 6.63
N ASP A 149 15.65 1.24 6.45
CA ASP A 149 15.21 0.01 5.76
C ASP A 149 14.02 -0.70 6.44
N GLU A 150 13.72 -0.36 7.70
CA GLU A 150 12.70 -1.00 8.54
C GLU A 150 11.50 -0.08 8.83
N GLN A 151 11.59 1.20 8.45
CA GLN A 151 10.57 2.19 8.72
C GLN A 151 10.09 2.87 7.44
N LEU A 152 8.77 2.92 7.29
CA LEU A 152 8.08 3.72 6.30
C LEU A 152 7.08 4.64 6.99
N ASP A 153 7.28 5.93 6.77
CA ASP A 153 6.46 7.00 7.30
C ASP A 153 5.65 7.68 6.20
N LEU A 154 4.50 8.24 6.59
CA LEU A 154 3.78 9.23 5.83
C LEU A 154 3.90 10.58 6.54
N GLN A 155 4.54 11.55 5.87
CA GLN A 155 4.68 12.91 6.34
C GLN A 155 3.51 13.75 5.82
N LEU A 156 2.81 14.42 6.73
CA LEU A 156 1.74 15.35 6.44
C LEU A 156 2.09 16.73 6.98
N SER A 157 1.68 17.78 6.28
CA SER A 157 1.76 19.15 6.79
C SER A 157 0.47 19.89 6.51
N PHE A 158 -0.10 20.49 7.55
CA PHE A 158 -1.32 21.26 7.49
C PHE A 158 -1.06 22.71 7.87
N ILE A 159 -1.81 23.65 7.30
CA ILE A 159 -1.77 25.06 7.70
C ILE A 159 -3.11 25.46 8.34
N ASN A 160 -3.08 26.23 9.42
CA ASN A 160 -4.26 26.94 9.90
C ASN A 160 -4.33 28.27 9.13
N PHE A 161 -5.45 28.54 8.46
CA PHE A 161 -5.56 29.72 7.61
C PHE A 161 -5.71 31.03 8.40
N GLN A 162 -6.21 30.95 9.63
CA GLN A 162 -6.42 32.11 10.49
C GLN A 162 -5.10 32.55 11.15
N SER A 163 -4.33 31.61 11.69
CA SER A 163 -3.07 31.90 12.38
C SER A 163 -1.84 31.82 11.47
N GLY A 164 -1.96 31.20 10.30
CA GLY A 164 -0.83 30.89 9.41
C GLY A 164 0.08 29.78 9.93
N TRP A 165 -0.25 29.16 11.06
CA TRP A 165 0.58 28.15 11.69
C TRP A 165 0.56 26.82 10.94
N LYS A 166 1.71 26.14 10.95
CA LYS A 166 1.88 24.83 10.32
C LYS A 166 1.95 23.74 11.36
N VAL A 167 1.25 22.65 11.12
CA VAL A 167 1.28 21.42 11.92
C VAL A 167 1.80 20.29 11.05
N ASN A 168 2.88 19.67 11.48
CA ASN A 168 3.47 18.52 10.81
C ASN A 168 3.10 17.24 11.56
N LEU A 169 2.68 16.23 10.81
CA LEU A 169 2.33 14.91 11.33
C LEU A 169 3.20 13.85 10.66
N VAL A 170 3.64 12.86 11.43
CA VAL A 170 4.28 11.66 10.89
C VAL A 170 3.47 10.46 11.35
N LEU A 171 2.97 9.71 10.37
CA LEU A 171 2.28 8.44 10.57
C LEU A 171 3.24 7.31 10.27
N ASP A 172 3.29 6.29 11.12
CA ASP A 172 3.98 5.04 10.79
C ASP A 172 3.04 4.21 9.91
N ILE A 173 3.50 3.83 8.73
CA ILE A 173 2.75 3.01 7.76
C ILE A 173 3.58 1.80 7.32
N SER A 174 4.56 1.39 8.14
CA SER A 174 5.45 0.26 7.87
C SER A 174 4.69 -1.06 7.70
N ASP A 175 3.50 -1.18 8.30
CA ASP A 175 2.60 -2.33 8.14
C ASP A 175 2.11 -2.55 6.69
N LEU A 176 2.28 -1.58 5.79
CA LEU A 176 2.08 -1.79 4.35
C LEU A 176 2.97 -2.91 3.81
N SER A 177 4.19 -3.05 4.32
CA SER A 177 5.11 -4.15 3.95
C SER A 177 4.62 -5.54 4.39
N ARG A 178 3.59 -5.59 5.23
CA ARG A 178 2.95 -6.82 5.74
C ARG A 178 1.58 -7.06 5.10
N GLY A 179 1.06 -6.11 4.30
CA GLY A 179 -0.24 -6.23 3.64
C GLY A 179 -1.43 -6.15 4.59
N ILE A 180 -1.28 -5.45 5.73
CA ILE A 180 -2.31 -5.39 6.81
C ILE A 180 -3.17 -4.12 6.72
N TYR A 181 -2.81 -3.17 5.85
CA TYR A 181 -3.65 -2.00 5.55
C TYR A 181 -5.05 -2.42 5.06
N PRO A 182 -6.15 -1.76 5.50
CA PRO A 182 -6.22 -0.57 6.36
C PRO A 182 -6.33 -0.88 7.86
N SER A 183 -5.18 -1.10 8.52
CA SER A 183 -5.02 -1.26 9.97
C SER A 183 -5.09 0.08 10.73
N GLU A 184 -4.92 0.02 12.05
CA GLU A 184 -4.76 1.21 12.90
C GLU A 184 -3.51 1.99 12.51
N VAL A 185 -3.67 3.02 11.68
CA VAL A 185 -2.63 4.02 11.42
C VAL A 185 -2.79 5.16 12.41
N LEU A 186 -1.80 5.33 13.28
CA LEU A 186 -1.76 6.36 14.32
C LEU A 186 -0.51 7.25 14.18
N PRO A 187 -0.61 8.54 14.54
CA PRO A 187 0.51 9.44 14.53
C PRO A 187 1.45 9.14 15.69
N HIS A 188 2.72 8.85 15.37
CA HIS A 188 3.75 8.67 16.40
C HIS A 188 4.54 9.97 16.64
N LYS A 189 4.57 10.88 15.65
CA LYS A 189 5.21 12.20 15.77
C LYS A 189 4.27 13.32 15.33
N VAL A 190 4.20 14.38 16.12
CA VAL A 190 3.45 15.60 15.81
C VAL A 190 4.33 16.80 16.16
N GLU A 191 4.63 17.68 15.21
CA GLU A 191 5.60 18.76 15.37
C GLU A 191 5.11 20.10 14.79
N SER A 192 5.64 21.21 15.31
CA SER A 192 5.54 22.55 14.72
C SER A 192 6.95 23.05 14.39
N PRO A 193 7.17 23.80 13.29
CA PRO A 193 8.48 24.36 13.01
C PRO A 193 8.98 25.23 14.17
N ALA A 194 10.21 24.98 14.62
CA ALA A 194 10.83 25.61 15.79
C ALA A 194 11.19 27.10 15.63
N SER A 195 10.70 27.78 14.61
CA SER A 195 11.11 29.15 14.27
C SER A 195 9.94 30.13 14.40
N THR A 196 9.56 30.44 15.64
CA THR A 196 9.04 31.74 16.17
C THR A 196 8.12 31.48 17.37
N GLN A 197 8.63 31.74 18.58
CA GLN A 197 7.94 32.12 19.85
C GLN A 197 6.62 31.45 20.31
N TYR A 198 6.03 30.51 19.58
CA TYR A 198 4.73 29.91 19.86
C TYR A 198 4.78 28.42 19.52
N ALA A 199 5.24 27.61 20.47
CA ALA A 199 5.07 26.16 20.39
C ALA A 199 3.57 25.82 20.38
N LEU A 200 3.17 24.79 19.63
CA LEU A 200 1.81 24.24 19.73
C LEU A 200 1.52 23.92 21.20
N SER A 201 0.33 24.31 21.69
CA SER A 201 -0.07 23.91 23.04
C SER A 201 -0.21 22.39 23.09
N GLU A 202 0.26 21.77 24.18
CA GLU A 202 0.07 20.34 24.45
C GLU A 202 -1.40 19.91 24.30
N SER A 203 -2.34 20.80 24.65
CA SER A 203 -3.77 20.57 24.47
C SER A 203 -4.17 20.36 23.00
N MET A 204 -3.58 21.08 22.06
CA MET A 204 -3.86 20.91 20.62
C MET A 204 -3.26 19.62 20.09
N LEU A 205 -2.02 19.30 20.48
CA LEU A 205 -1.37 18.04 20.12
C LEU A 205 -2.16 16.84 20.63
N ASN A 206 -2.62 16.91 21.88
CA ASN A 206 -3.46 15.87 22.46
C ASN A 206 -4.82 15.78 21.74
N GLY A 207 -5.43 16.92 21.40
CA GLY A 207 -6.67 16.95 20.62
C GLY A 207 -6.55 16.26 19.26
N ILE A 208 -5.45 16.49 18.54
CA ILE A 208 -5.17 15.81 17.26
C ILE A 208 -4.96 14.31 17.48
N ARG A 209 -4.17 13.91 18.49
CA ARG A 209 -3.92 12.50 18.81
C ARG A 209 -5.20 11.77 19.19
N THR A 210 -6.03 12.36 20.03
CA THR A 210 -7.34 11.81 20.43
C THR A 210 -8.25 11.68 19.22
N ALA A 211 -8.39 12.74 18.41
CA ALA A 211 -9.29 12.71 17.25
C ALA A 211 -8.90 11.63 16.23
N VAL A 212 -7.59 11.41 16.01
CA VAL A 212 -7.12 10.32 15.15
C VAL A 212 -7.26 8.94 15.81
N GLY A 213 -7.09 8.87 17.13
CA GLY A 213 -7.28 7.66 17.93
C GLY A 213 -8.73 7.17 17.97
N ASP A 214 -9.70 8.09 17.89
CA ASP A 214 -11.14 7.78 17.90
C ASP A 214 -11.65 7.26 16.55
N LEU A 215 -10.83 7.34 15.49
CA LEU A 215 -11.22 6.81 14.19
C LEU A 215 -11.10 5.28 14.16
N ASP A 216 -12.13 4.58 13.69
CA ASP A 216 -12.07 3.14 13.45
C ASP A 216 -11.11 2.77 12.31
N PRO A 217 -10.45 1.58 12.37
CA PRO A 217 -9.77 0.97 11.24
C PRO A 217 -10.69 0.79 10.01
N GLY A 218 -10.13 0.46 8.85
CA GLY A 218 -10.93 0.21 7.64
C GLY A 218 -10.70 1.22 6.52
N TYR A 219 -11.41 1.03 5.41
CA TYR A 219 -11.19 1.72 4.13
C TYR A 219 -11.01 3.24 4.24
N SER A 220 -10.23 3.78 3.31
CA SER A 220 -9.94 5.20 3.21
C SER A 220 -9.31 5.77 4.48
N ARG A 221 -8.45 4.99 5.15
CA ARG A 221 -7.92 5.33 6.48
C ARG A 221 -7.09 6.61 6.45
N ILE A 222 -6.15 6.74 5.52
CA ILE A 222 -5.30 7.91 5.40
C ILE A 222 -6.13 9.15 5.08
N LEU A 223 -7.09 9.03 4.16
CA LEU A 223 -7.98 10.15 3.83
C LEU A 223 -8.80 10.61 5.04
N ARG A 224 -9.36 9.67 5.82
CA ARG A 224 -10.11 9.98 7.05
C ARG A 224 -9.23 10.64 8.11
N VAL A 225 -8.00 10.16 8.31
CA VAL A 225 -7.02 10.83 9.19
C VAL A 225 -6.76 12.25 8.71
N CYS A 226 -6.54 12.46 7.41
CA CYS A 226 -6.27 13.79 6.88
C CYS A 226 -7.45 14.76 7.10
N ARG A 227 -8.68 14.32 6.87
CA ARG A 227 -9.89 15.12 7.12
C ARG A 227 -10.02 15.49 8.60
N CYS A 228 -9.85 14.51 9.48
CA CYS A 228 -9.91 14.69 10.92
C CYS A 228 -8.86 15.70 11.43
N VAL A 229 -7.61 15.56 10.99
CA VAL A 229 -6.52 16.47 11.37
C VAL A 229 -6.77 17.88 10.80
N SER A 230 -7.25 17.98 9.56
CA SER A 230 -7.62 19.26 8.95
C SER A 230 -8.63 20.03 9.80
N GLU A 231 -9.71 19.36 10.23
CA GLU A 231 -10.74 19.95 11.09
C GLU A 231 -10.16 20.39 12.43
N ALA A 232 -9.39 19.52 13.10
CA ALA A 232 -8.76 19.83 14.39
C ALA A 232 -7.82 21.04 14.29
N VAL A 233 -7.04 21.14 13.20
CA VAL A 233 -6.13 22.27 12.96
C VAL A 233 -6.91 23.57 12.77
N GLN A 234 -8.05 23.57 12.07
CA GLN A 234 -8.85 24.79 11.85
C GLN A 234 -9.66 25.21 13.09
N VAL A 235 -10.14 24.28 13.90
CA VAL A 235 -10.97 24.59 15.10
C VAL A 235 -10.14 25.22 16.23
N SER A 236 -8.86 24.86 16.33
CA SER A 236 -7.97 25.28 17.43
C SER A 236 -7.78 26.78 17.63
N SER A 237 -8.21 27.63 16.69
CA SER A 237 -8.16 29.09 16.76
C SER A 237 -9.46 29.76 17.25
N SER A 238 -10.55 29.01 17.48
CA SER A 238 -11.82 29.58 17.97
C SER A 238 -11.96 29.61 19.51
N ARG A 239 -10.89 29.31 20.25
CA ARG A 239 -10.84 29.32 21.73
C ARG A 239 -9.77 30.26 22.32
N GLN A 240 -9.37 31.30 21.59
CA GLN A 240 -8.57 32.41 22.14
C GLN A 240 -9.42 33.64 22.38
#